data_AF-A0A258GKH6-F1
#
_entry.id   AF-A0A258GKH6-F1
#
_cell.length_a   1.000
_cell.length_b   1.000
_cell.length_c   1.000
_cell.angle_alpha   90.00
_cell.angle_beta   90.00
_cell.angle_gamma   90.00
#
_symmetry.space_group_name_H-M   'P 1'
#
loop_
_entity.id
_entity.type
_entity.pdbx_description
1 polymer ?
#
loop_
_entity_poly.entity_id
_entity_poly.type
_entity_poly.pdbx_seq_one_letter_code
_entity_poly.pdbx_strand_id
1 'polypeptide(L)'
;MSRRNMVSAGIAIGIGAFVVAPATAQQDVLQESASLFVSVGQHPEAVDAAEVSAELDRIAASAPSDPYVLRMVALTRLSVADSSETEDTREQMSVDALAEFDRAVELAGPDAPARRVDVNGQTLDIDFSDAPEVRALLQAAVDETH
;
A
#
# COMPACT_ATOMS: atom_id res chain seq x y z
N MET A 1 60.50 -12.13 27.60
CA MET A 1 60.08 -10.73 27.90
C MET A 1 59.80 -10.09 26.54
N SER A 2 58.66 -9.50 26.19
CA SER A 2 57.56 -8.90 26.93
C SER A 2 56.26 -9.08 26.13
N ARG A 3 55.13 -9.27 26.81
CA ARG A 3 53.78 -9.38 26.23
C ARG A 3 53.20 -7.98 26.04
N ARG A 4 52.37 -7.77 25.01
CA ARG A 4 51.20 -6.89 25.09
C ARG A 4 50.12 -7.34 24.11
N ASN A 5 49.03 -7.83 24.70
CA ASN A 5 47.72 -7.98 24.09
C ASN A 5 47.22 -6.65 23.53
N MET A 6 46.48 -6.69 22.42
CA MET A 6 45.19 -6.00 22.35
C MET A 6 44.25 -6.78 21.44
N VAL A 7 43.18 -7.27 22.06
CA VAL A 7 41.96 -7.77 21.44
C VAL A 7 41.18 -6.55 20.96
N SER A 8 40.66 -6.58 19.73
CA SER A 8 39.42 -5.89 19.40
C SER A 8 38.61 -6.76 18.46
N ALA A 9 37.42 -7.10 18.96
CA ALA A 9 36.35 -7.82 18.31
C ALA A 9 35.46 -6.86 17.50
N GLY A 10 34.65 -7.44 16.61
CA GLY A 10 33.43 -6.83 16.09
C GLY A 10 33.64 -6.07 14.77
N ILE A 11 32.76 -6.14 13.79
CA ILE A 11 31.36 -6.55 13.74
C ILE A 11 31.11 -7.11 12.33
N ALA A 12 30.49 -8.29 12.22
CA ALA A 12 29.90 -8.75 10.98
C ALA A 12 28.57 -8.02 10.79
N ILE A 13 28.53 -7.03 9.90
CA ILE A 13 27.27 -6.44 9.43
C ILE A 13 26.76 -7.37 8.34
N GLY A 14 25.74 -8.16 8.67
CA GLY A 14 24.92 -8.86 7.68
C GLY A 14 24.19 -7.82 6.84
N ILE A 15 24.67 -7.60 5.62
CA ILE A 15 23.96 -6.81 4.61
C ILE A 15 22.79 -7.67 4.13
N GLY A 16 21.61 -7.47 4.71
CA GLY A 16 20.36 -7.90 4.10
C GLY A 16 20.25 -7.16 2.77
N ALA A 17 20.18 -7.91 1.66
CA ALA A 17 20.07 -7.36 0.33
C ALA A 17 18.77 -6.56 0.20
N PHE A 18 18.87 -5.24 0.30
CA PHE A 18 17.79 -4.34 -0.09
C PHE A 18 17.75 -4.35 -1.63
N VAL A 19 16.86 -5.15 -2.20
CA VAL A 19 16.63 -5.15 -3.65
C VAL A 19 15.92 -3.84 -3.98
N VAL A 20 16.69 -2.82 -4.32
CA VAL A 20 16.15 -1.58 -4.89
C VAL A 20 15.66 -1.94 -6.30
N ALA A 21 14.36 -2.14 -6.46
CA ALA A 21 13.75 -2.17 -7.78
C ALA A 21 14.06 -0.84 -8.52
N PRO A 22 14.29 -0.85 -9.83
CA PRO A 22 14.57 0.37 -10.57
C PRO A 22 13.40 1.35 -10.40
N ALA A 23 13.71 2.63 -10.20
CA ALA A 23 12.72 3.68 -9.93
C ALA A 23 11.58 3.73 -10.97
N THR A 24 11.81 3.29 -12.20
CA THR A 24 10.79 3.20 -13.25
C THR A 24 9.76 2.10 -12.99
N ALA A 25 10.18 0.94 -12.48
CA ALA A 25 9.25 -0.17 -12.21
C ALA A 25 8.26 0.15 -11.09
N GLN A 26 8.68 0.92 -10.08
CA GLN A 26 7.79 1.38 -9.01
C GLN A 26 6.77 2.41 -9.53
N GLN A 27 7.17 3.25 -10.48
CA GLN A 27 6.24 4.20 -11.11
C GLN A 27 5.22 3.48 -12.01
N ASP A 28 5.62 2.42 -12.72
CA ASP A 28 4.71 1.62 -13.54
C ASP A 28 3.63 0.93 -12.67
N VAL A 29 4.02 0.34 -11.54
CA VAL A 29 3.07 -0.28 -10.60
C VAL A 29 2.17 0.78 -9.94
N LEU A 30 2.70 1.96 -9.63
CA LEU A 30 1.89 3.05 -9.10
C LEU A 30 0.85 3.52 -10.12
N GLN A 31 1.25 3.67 -11.39
CA GLN A 31 0.35 4.04 -12.49
C GLN A 31 -0.74 2.98 -12.71
N GLU A 32 -0.39 1.70 -12.63
CA GLU A 32 -1.31 0.57 -12.70
C GLU A 32 -2.32 0.62 -11.54
N SER A 33 -1.84 0.75 -10.30
CA SER A 33 -2.69 0.83 -9.10
C SER A 33 -3.66 2.01 -9.14
N ALA A 34 -3.21 3.17 -9.64
CA ALA A 34 -4.06 4.34 -9.79
C ALA A 34 -5.10 4.19 -10.91
N SER A 35 -4.72 3.53 -12.01
CA SER A 35 -5.66 3.22 -13.10
C SER A 35 -6.75 2.26 -12.62
N LEU A 36 -6.38 1.25 -11.84
CA LEU A 36 -7.33 0.34 -11.22
C LEU A 36 -8.27 1.06 -10.26
N PHE A 37 -7.75 1.90 -9.36
CA PHE A 37 -8.56 2.71 -8.44
C PHE A 37 -9.62 3.54 -9.17
N VAL A 38 -9.21 4.27 -10.22
CA VAL A 38 -10.14 5.08 -11.02
C VAL A 38 -11.16 4.20 -11.74
N SER A 39 -10.72 3.07 -12.31
CA SER A 39 -11.62 2.14 -13.02
C SER A 39 -12.68 1.56 -12.10
N VAL A 40 -12.30 1.13 -10.89
CA VAL A 40 -13.22 0.63 -9.87
C VAL A 40 -14.22 1.72 -9.47
N GLY A 41 -13.74 2.95 -9.24
CA GLY A 41 -14.62 4.06 -8.87
C GLY A 41 -15.61 4.47 -9.96
N GLN A 42 -15.29 4.22 -11.23
CA GLN A 42 -16.18 4.52 -12.37
C GLN A 42 -17.22 3.42 -12.63
N HIS A 43 -16.91 2.18 -12.26
CA HIS A 43 -17.75 1.02 -12.56
C HIS A 43 -17.84 0.04 -11.37
N PRO A 44 -18.30 0.49 -10.18
CA PRO A 44 -18.34 -0.34 -8.98
C PRO A 44 -19.28 -1.56 -9.12
N GLU A 45 -20.32 -1.47 -9.95
CA GLU A 45 -21.29 -2.54 -10.19
C GLU A 45 -20.78 -3.66 -11.12
N ALA A 46 -19.68 -3.43 -11.82
CA ALA A 46 -19.16 -4.35 -12.83
C ALA A 46 -17.95 -5.17 -12.35
N VAL A 47 -17.49 -4.95 -11.10
CA VAL A 47 -16.30 -5.60 -10.57
C VAL A 47 -16.64 -6.80 -9.69
N ASP A 48 -15.98 -7.92 -9.97
CA ASP A 48 -15.96 -9.08 -9.09
C ASP A 48 -14.98 -8.79 -7.94
N ALA A 49 -15.50 -8.76 -6.72
CA ALA A 49 -14.72 -8.41 -5.53
C ALA A 49 -13.56 -9.38 -5.28
N ALA A 50 -13.73 -10.68 -5.57
CA ALA A 50 -12.69 -11.68 -5.38
C ALA A 50 -11.59 -11.54 -6.44
N GLU A 51 -11.97 -11.27 -7.69
CA GLU A 51 -11.01 -10.99 -8.77
C GLU A 51 -10.18 -9.74 -8.48
N VAL A 52 -10.83 -8.64 -8.10
CA VAL A 52 -10.12 -7.40 -7.76
C VAL A 52 -9.27 -7.58 -6.51
N SER A 53 -9.74 -8.30 -5.49
CA SER A 53 -8.92 -8.58 -4.30
C SER A 53 -7.63 -9.33 -4.68
N ALA A 54 -7.71 -10.34 -5.54
CA ALA A 54 -6.52 -11.07 -5.99
C ALA A 54 -5.57 -10.22 -6.85
N GLU A 55 -6.13 -9.29 -7.64
CA GLU A 55 -5.36 -8.28 -8.39
C GLU A 55 -4.59 -7.35 -7.44
N LEU A 56 -5.29 -6.84 -6.42
CA LEU A 56 -4.74 -5.96 -5.40
C LEU A 56 -3.64 -6.65 -4.59
N ASP A 57 -3.81 -7.91 -4.21
CA ASP A 57 -2.77 -8.70 -3.53
C ASP A 57 -1.50 -8.82 -4.39
N ARG A 58 -1.65 -8.98 -5.71
CA ARG A 58 -0.52 -9.05 -6.63
C ARG A 58 0.20 -7.72 -6.77
N ILE A 59 -0.55 -6.62 -6.87
CA ILE A 59 0.01 -5.26 -6.93
C ILE A 59 0.76 -4.95 -5.62
N ALA A 60 0.18 -5.27 -4.47
CA ALA A 60 0.85 -5.10 -3.17
C ALA A 60 2.13 -5.94 -3.07
N ALA A 61 2.11 -7.18 -3.58
CA ALA A 61 3.28 -8.07 -3.58
C ALA A 61 4.38 -7.62 -4.56
N SER A 62 4.05 -6.89 -5.63
CA SER A 62 5.03 -6.39 -6.60
C SER A 62 5.78 -5.15 -6.09
N ALA A 63 5.16 -4.36 -5.21
CA ALA A 63 5.76 -3.19 -4.58
C ALA A 63 5.49 -3.11 -3.06
N PRO A 64 5.93 -4.11 -2.26
CA PRO A 64 5.55 -4.26 -0.84
C PRO A 64 6.18 -3.21 0.11
N SER A 65 7.01 -2.33 -0.44
CA SER A 65 7.70 -1.25 0.29
C SER A 65 7.45 0.12 -0.34
N ASP A 66 6.57 0.22 -1.34
CA ASP A 66 6.17 1.51 -1.91
C ASP A 66 4.91 2.01 -1.19
N PRO A 67 5.02 3.09 -0.39
CA PRO A 67 3.88 3.57 0.38
C PRO A 67 2.73 4.07 -0.51
N TYR A 68 3.01 4.64 -1.67
CA TYR A 68 1.97 5.20 -2.55
C TYR A 68 1.17 4.08 -3.20
N VAL A 69 1.84 2.99 -3.60
CA VAL A 69 1.17 1.79 -4.10
C VAL A 69 0.27 1.20 -3.01
N LEU A 70 0.81 0.99 -1.81
CA LEU A 70 0.03 0.43 -0.69
C LEU A 70 -1.19 1.29 -0.33
N ARG A 71 -1.05 2.63 -0.36
CA ARG A 71 -2.19 3.54 -0.19
C ARG A 71 -3.25 3.36 -1.28
N MET A 72 -2.85 3.29 -2.55
CA MET A 72 -3.80 3.09 -3.65
C MET A 72 -4.48 1.72 -3.57
N VAL A 73 -3.75 0.68 -3.19
CA VAL A 73 -4.31 -0.66 -2.97
C VAL A 73 -5.36 -0.61 -1.86
N ALA A 74 -5.05 -0.03 -0.70
CA ALA A 74 -5.97 0.08 0.43
C ALA A 74 -7.26 0.84 0.06
N LEU A 75 -7.14 1.99 -0.61
CA LEU A 75 -8.29 2.80 -1.04
C LEU A 75 -9.17 2.06 -2.07
N THR A 76 -8.54 1.34 -2.99
CA THR A 76 -9.27 0.52 -3.97
C THR A 76 -9.99 -0.63 -3.28
N ARG A 77 -9.31 -1.31 -2.34
CA ARG A 77 -9.87 -2.41 -1.56
C ARG A 77 -11.10 -1.97 -0.77
N LEU A 78 -11.04 -0.80 -0.13
CA LEU A 78 -12.18 -0.20 0.57
C LEU A 78 -13.36 0.09 -0.37
N SER A 79 -13.09 0.66 -1.55
CA SER A 79 -14.14 0.95 -2.56
C SER A 79 -14.86 -0.32 -3.03
N VAL A 80 -14.11 -1.40 -3.25
CA VAL A 80 -14.70 -2.69 -3.65
C VAL A 80 -15.44 -3.36 -2.48
N ALA A 81 -14.93 -3.25 -1.26
CA ALA A 81 -15.59 -3.79 -0.07
C ALA A 81 -17.00 -3.20 0.11
N ASP A 82 -17.13 -1.87 -0.07
CA ASP A 82 -18.42 -1.16 0.03
C ASP A 82 -19.48 -1.70 -0.97
N SER A 83 -19.02 -2.17 -2.14
CA SER A 83 -19.88 -2.74 -3.18
C SER A 83 -20.08 -4.27 -3.07
N SER A 84 -19.39 -4.93 -2.13
CA SER A 84 -19.45 -6.40 -2.00
C SER A 84 -20.79 -6.86 -1.42
N GLU A 85 -21.35 -7.94 -1.98
CA GLU A 85 -22.62 -8.53 -1.52
C GLU A 85 -22.43 -9.44 -0.30
N THR A 86 -21.21 -9.94 -0.05
CA THR A 86 -20.92 -10.90 1.01
C THR A 86 -20.23 -10.24 2.19
N GLU A 87 -20.77 -10.47 3.38
CA GLU A 87 -20.28 -9.89 4.63
C GLU A 87 -18.84 -10.31 4.93
N ASP A 88 -18.52 -11.62 4.84
CA ASP A 88 -17.17 -12.15 5.04
C ASP A 88 -16.12 -11.49 4.10
N THR A 89 -16.48 -11.25 2.83
CA THR A 89 -15.58 -10.59 1.88
C THR A 89 -15.39 -9.13 2.24
N ARG A 90 -16.47 -8.43 2.60
CA ARG A 90 -16.41 -7.03 3.02
C ARG A 90 -15.54 -6.86 4.27
N GLU A 91 -15.72 -7.72 5.27
CA GLU A 91 -14.92 -7.73 6.50
C GLU A 91 -13.44 -7.93 6.19
N GLN A 92 -13.10 -9.01 5.48
CA GLN A 92 -11.72 -9.34 5.14
C GLN A 92 -11.05 -8.22 4.34
N MET A 93 -11.75 -7.67 3.35
CA MET A 93 -11.22 -6.57 2.54
C MET A 93 -11.02 -5.28 3.36
N SER A 94 -11.91 -4.98 4.30
CA SER A 94 -11.78 -3.80 5.17
C SER A 94 -10.60 -3.94 6.13
N VAL A 95 -10.40 -5.13 6.71
CA VAL A 95 -9.27 -5.44 7.59
C VAL A 95 -7.94 -5.32 6.84
N ASP A 96 -7.85 -5.92 5.66
CA ASP A 96 -6.65 -5.87 4.84
C ASP A 96 -6.35 -4.44 4.38
N ALA A 97 -7.38 -3.67 4.00
CA ALA A 97 -7.22 -2.28 3.57
C ALA A 97 -6.64 -1.41 4.70
N LEU A 98 -7.14 -1.58 5.94
CA LEU A 98 -6.61 -0.87 7.09
C LEU A 98 -5.15 -1.24 7.36
N ALA A 99 -4.80 -2.53 7.29
CA ALA A 99 -3.43 -3.00 7.51
C ALA A 99 -2.45 -2.49 6.44
N GLU A 100 -2.87 -2.49 5.17
CA GLU A 100 -2.10 -1.94 4.04
C GLU A 100 -1.89 -0.44 4.19
N PHE A 101 -2.93 0.30 4.61
CA PHE A 101 -2.86 1.74 4.82
C PHE A 101 -1.96 2.12 5.99
N ASP A 102 -2.07 1.44 7.13
CA ASP A 102 -1.21 1.68 8.30
C ASP A 102 0.27 1.45 7.94
N ARG A 103 0.56 0.40 7.15
CA ARG A 103 1.90 0.16 6.61
C ARG A 103 2.35 1.25 5.63
N ALA A 104 1.45 1.73 4.77
CA ALA A 104 1.75 2.81 3.85
C ALA A 104 2.17 4.10 4.60
N VAL A 105 1.42 4.46 5.65
CA VAL A 105 1.73 5.63 6.49
C VAL A 105 3.08 5.47 7.21
N GLU A 106 3.36 4.28 7.76
CA GLU A 106 4.65 3.99 8.41
C GLU A 106 5.83 4.14 7.44
N LEU A 107 5.69 3.64 6.21
CA LEU A 107 6.72 3.72 5.17
C LEU A 107 6.90 5.13 4.57
N ALA A 108 5.81 5.90 4.46
CA ALA A 108 5.85 7.26 3.94
C ALA A 108 6.59 8.21 4.88
N GLY A 109 6.26 8.14 6.18
CA GLY A 109 6.71 9.11 7.17
C GLY A 109 5.96 10.45 7.09
N PRO A 110 6.17 11.34 8.07
CA PRO A 110 5.35 12.55 8.26
C PRO A 110 5.53 13.62 7.18
N ASP A 111 6.66 13.62 6.47
CA ASP A 111 7.02 14.65 5.47
C ASP A 111 7.08 14.09 4.04
N ALA A 112 6.38 12.98 3.78
CA ALA A 112 6.38 12.33 2.47
C ALA A 112 5.82 13.28 1.39
N PRO A 113 6.55 13.54 0.30
CA PRO A 113 6.07 14.42 -0.76
C PRO A 113 4.94 13.76 -1.55
N ALA A 114 4.00 14.53 -2.10
CA ALA A 114 3.02 13.98 -3.03
C ALA A 114 3.69 13.30 -4.24
N ARG A 115 3.11 12.21 -4.73
CA ARG A 115 3.43 11.61 -6.03
C ARG A 115 2.30 11.82 -7.00
N ARG A 116 2.66 12.11 -8.24
CA ARG A 116 1.72 12.39 -9.31
C ARG A 116 1.63 11.22 -10.28
N VAL A 117 0.41 10.89 -10.67
CA VAL A 117 0.12 9.95 -11.76
C VAL A 117 -0.94 10.56 -12.67
N ASP A 118 -0.89 10.25 -13.97
CA ASP A 118 -1.84 10.75 -14.95
C ASP A 118 -2.72 9.60 -15.43
N VAL A 119 -3.98 9.57 -15.02
CA VAL A 119 -4.95 8.52 -15.37
C VAL A 119 -6.00 9.11 -16.28
N ASN A 120 -6.18 8.55 -17.48
CA ASN A 120 -7.17 9.02 -18.47
C ASN A 120 -7.09 10.52 -18.80
N GLY A 121 -5.87 11.10 -18.74
CA GLY A 121 -5.65 12.53 -18.97
C GLY A 121 -6.00 13.44 -17.79
N GLN A 122 -6.35 12.85 -16.64
CA GLN A 122 -6.51 13.56 -15.36
C GLN A 122 -5.32 13.29 -14.46
N THR A 123 -4.76 14.36 -13.91
CA THR A 123 -3.68 14.28 -12.94
C THR A 123 -4.24 13.96 -11.56
N LEU A 124 -3.75 12.88 -10.96
CA LEU A 124 -4.02 12.48 -9.58
C LEU A 124 -2.76 12.71 -8.75
N ASP A 125 -2.87 13.56 -7.73
CA ASP A 125 -1.83 13.74 -6.72
C ASP A 125 -2.14 12.82 -5.52
N ILE A 126 -1.21 11.94 -5.21
CA ILE A 126 -1.28 10.95 -4.13
C ILE A 126 -0.36 11.41 -3.01
N ASP A 127 -0.93 11.80 -1.88
CA ASP A 127 -0.20 12.21 -0.68
C ASP A 127 -0.78 11.56 0.59
N PHE A 128 -0.26 11.95 1.75
CA PHE A 128 -0.65 11.43 3.06
C PHE A 128 -1.13 12.55 3.99
N SER A 129 -1.50 13.71 3.44
CA SER A 129 -1.97 14.86 4.24
C SER A 129 -3.32 14.62 4.93
N ASP A 130 -4.12 13.73 4.35
CA ASP A 130 -5.43 13.27 4.83
C ASP A 130 -5.35 11.91 5.56
N ALA A 131 -4.15 11.47 5.94
CA ALA A 131 -3.96 10.14 6.52
C ALA A 131 -4.81 9.87 7.78
N PRO A 132 -4.97 10.82 8.72
CA PRO A 132 -5.85 10.62 9.87
C PRO A 132 -7.30 10.35 9.48
N GLU A 133 -7.82 11.09 8.50
CA GLU A 133 -9.19 10.99 8.00
C GLU A 133 -9.41 9.66 7.27
N VAL A 134 -8.49 9.30 6.36
CA VAL A 134 -8.56 8.03 5.61
C VAL A 134 -8.47 6.84 6.57
N ARG A 135 -7.57 6.90 7.56
CA ARG A 135 -7.46 5.85 8.59
C ARG A 135 -8.74 5.70 9.39
N ALA A 136 -9.39 6.80 9.76
CA ALA A 136 -10.66 6.76 10.48
C ALA A 136 -11.79 6.13 9.65
N LEU A 137 -11.84 6.43 8.34
CA LEU A 137 -12.80 5.79 7.42
C LEU A 137 -12.57 4.27 7.32
N LEU A 138 -11.32 3.85 7.16
CA LEU A 138 -10.95 2.43 7.11
C LEU A 138 -11.30 1.71 8.42
N GLN A 139 -11.02 2.34 9.57
CA GLN A 139 -11.39 1.78 10.87
C GLN A 139 -12.90 1.64 11.02
N ALA A 140 -13.68 2.63 10.58
CA ALA A 140 -15.14 2.55 10.63
C ALA A 140 -15.67 1.39 9.80
N ALA A 141 -15.12 1.14 8.60
CA ALA A 141 -15.51 0.00 7.77
C ALA A 141 -15.22 -1.36 8.44
N VAL A 142 -14.10 -1.47 9.17
CA VAL A 142 -13.80 -2.66 9.98
C VAL A 142 -14.76 -2.81 11.16
N ASP A 143 -15.16 -1.71 11.79
CA ASP A 143 -16.07 -1.74 12.95
C ASP A 143 -17.52 -2.04 12.53
N GLU A 144 -17.93 -1.68 11.30
CA GLU A 144 -19.26 -1.96 10.74
C GLU A 144 -19.48 -3.43 10.35
N THR A 145 -18.39 -4.21 10.24
CA THR A 145 -18.43 -5.62 9.85
C THR A 145 -18.34 -6.60 11.03
N HIS A 146 -18.27 -6.10 12.26
CA HIS A 146 -18.27 -6.86 13.51
C HIS A 146 -19.56 -6.69 14.34
#